data_AF-A0A668AJL2-F1
#
_entry.id   AF-A0A668AJL2-F1
#
_cell.length_a   1.000
_cell.length_b   1.000
_cell.length_c   1.000
_cell.angle_alpha   90.00
_cell.angle_beta   90.00
_cell.angle_gamma   90.00
#
_symmetry.space_group_name_H-M   'P 1'
#
loop_
_entity.id
_entity.type
_entity.pdbx_description
1 polymer ?
#
loop_
_entity_poly.entity_id
_entity_poly.type
_entity_poly.pdbx_seq_one_letter_code
_entity_poly.pdbx_strand_id
1 'polypeptide(L)'
;MPFRLKLRRTRRYNVLSKNYFVTRIRLLDSNVIECTLSVESTGQECLEAVAQRLELRETHYFGLWFQGKTQAPAQRWVELEKPLKKQLDKFGNEPLLFFGVMFYVPSVSRLEQEVTRYQYYLQVKKEVLDGRLHCTVEQGIRLAGLAVQADFGDFTQFMSQDFLREYVLFPYTQTIINIYILCNMYECLMLIWCS
;
A
#
# COMPACT_ATOMS: atom_id res chain seq x y z
N MET A 1 -5.48 -56.38 44.35
CA MET A 1 -5.46 -55.07 43.68
C MET A 1 -4.00 -54.64 43.55
N PRO A 2 -3.50 -54.28 42.36
CA PRO A 2 -3.56 -52.86 42.01
C PRO A 2 -3.98 -52.60 40.55
N PHE A 3 -4.64 -51.45 40.37
CA PHE A 3 -5.23 -50.99 39.12
C PHE A 3 -4.16 -50.45 38.17
N ARG A 4 -4.09 -50.98 36.93
CA ARG A 4 -3.39 -50.33 35.82
C ARG A 4 -4.27 -49.23 35.24
N LEU A 5 -4.07 -48.00 35.69
CA LEU A 5 -4.59 -46.80 35.00
C LEU A 5 -3.85 -46.64 33.67
N LYS A 6 -4.47 -47.10 32.57
CA LYS A 6 -4.04 -46.71 31.22
C LYS A 6 -4.35 -45.22 31.05
N LEU A 7 -3.34 -44.37 31.22
CA LEU A 7 -3.43 -42.96 30.85
C LEU A 7 -3.63 -42.88 29.33
N ARG A 8 -4.89 -42.81 28.90
CA ARG A 8 -5.24 -42.49 27.52
C ARG A 8 -4.80 -41.04 27.32
N ARG A 9 -3.65 -40.84 26.66
CA ARG A 9 -3.23 -39.53 26.16
C ARG A 9 -4.34 -39.02 25.24
N THR A 10 -5.23 -38.19 25.77
CA THR A 10 -6.13 -37.38 24.97
C THR A 10 -5.24 -36.41 24.20
N ARG A 11 -4.92 -36.75 22.95
CA ARG A 11 -4.47 -35.75 21.98
C ARG A 11 -5.59 -34.73 21.91
N ARG A 12 -5.40 -33.59 22.59
CA ARG A 12 -6.17 -32.38 22.35
C ARG A 12 -5.87 -31.99 20.91
N TYR A 13 -6.71 -32.44 19.98
CA TYR A 13 -6.71 -31.89 18.64
C TYR A 13 -7.16 -30.43 18.79
N ASN A 14 -6.26 -29.48 18.53
CA ASN A 14 -6.63 -28.08 18.35
C ASN A 14 -7.48 -27.98 17.08
N VAL A 15 -8.79 -28.17 17.21
CA VAL A 15 -9.75 -28.08 16.09
C VAL A 15 -9.82 -26.63 15.54
N LEU A 16 -9.37 -25.64 16.30
CA LEU A 16 -9.45 -24.22 15.94
C LEU A 16 -8.49 -23.78 14.83
N SER A 17 -7.34 -24.43 14.63
CA SER A 17 -6.29 -23.91 13.73
C SER A 17 -6.44 -24.32 12.26
N LYS A 18 -7.44 -25.14 11.89
CA LYS A 18 -7.65 -25.54 10.48
C LYS A 18 -8.62 -24.63 9.71
N ASN A 19 -9.47 -23.89 10.42
CA ASN A 19 -10.54 -23.09 9.81
C ASN A 19 -10.17 -21.62 9.64
N TYR A 20 -8.99 -21.21 10.09
CA TYR A 20 -8.48 -19.85 9.95
C TYR A 20 -7.10 -19.86 9.30
N PHE A 21 -6.77 -18.77 8.62
CA PHE A 21 -5.44 -18.51 8.10
C PHE A 21 -5.06 -17.06 8.38
N VAL A 22 -3.75 -16.81 8.46
CA VAL A 22 -3.20 -15.46 8.61
C VAL A 22 -2.60 -15.04 7.27
N THR A 23 -2.93 -13.83 6.83
CA THR A 23 -2.32 -13.21 5.66
C THR A 23 -1.77 -11.85 6.02
N ARG A 24 -0.66 -11.47 5.41
CA ARG A 24 -0.09 -10.13 5.53
C ARG A 24 -0.63 -9.25 4.42
N ILE A 25 -0.94 -7.99 4.73
CA ILE A 25 -1.33 -6.98 3.75
C ILE A 25 -0.36 -5.82 3.86
N ARG A 26 0.36 -5.53 2.77
CA ARG A 26 1.18 -4.32 2.65
C ARG A 26 0.31 -3.17 2.16
N LEU A 27 0.26 -2.12 2.95
CA LEU A 27 -0.47 -0.88 2.70
C LEU A 27 0.35 0.07 1.80
N LEU A 28 -0.27 1.18 1.38
CA LEU A 28 0.33 2.16 0.47
C LEU A 28 1.38 3.05 1.14
N ASP A 29 1.31 3.20 2.45
CA ASP A 29 2.31 3.85 3.31
C ASP A 29 3.50 2.92 3.65
N SER A 30 3.56 1.73 3.03
CA SER A 30 4.53 0.66 3.29
C SER A 30 4.37 -0.07 4.63
N ASN A 31 3.40 0.30 5.46
CA ASN A 31 3.08 -0.47 6.65
C ASN A 31 2.52 -1.86 6.29
N VAL A 32 2.71 -2.82 7.18
CA VAL A 32 2.18 -4.18 7.00
C VAL A 32 1.24 -4.48 8.14
N ILE A 33 0.03 -4.94 7.81
CA ILE A 33 -0.95 -5.43 8.78
C ILE A 33 -1.16 -6.92 8.59
N GLU A 34 -1.54 -7.60 9.66
CA GLU A 34 -1.89 -9.02 9.63
C GLU A 34 -3.40 -9.18 9.85
N CYS A 35 -4.03 -9.96 8.97
CA CYS A 35 -5.44 -10.30 9.11
C CYS A 35 -5.57 -11.81 9.35
N THR A 36 -6.29 -12.16 10.40
CA THR A 36 -6.72 -13.55 10.66
C THR A 36 -8.12 -13.73 10.08
N LEU A 37 -8.25 -14.56 9.06
CA LEU A 37 -9.48 -14.75 8.29
C LEU A 37 -9.92 -16.21 8.32
N SER A 38 -11.22 -16.46 8.21
CA SER A 38 -11.74 -17.81 8.02
C SER A 38 -11.30 -18.33 6.65
N VAL A 39 -11.11 -19.64 6.49
CA VAL A 39 -10.81 -20.26 5.18
C VAL A 39 -11.91 -20.02 4.13
N GLU A 40 -13.13 -19.72 4.58
CA GLU A 40 -14.28 -19.39 3.74
C GLU A 40 -14.35 -17.89 3.42
N SER A 41 -13.59 -17.05 4.12
CA SER A 41 -13.66 -15.61 3.96
C SER A 41 -13.31 -15.16 2.55
N THR A 42 -14.09 -14.20 2.06
CA THR A 42 -13.96 -13.67 0.70
C THR A 42 -12.88 -12.59 0.62
N GLY A 43 -12.52 -12.20 -0.61
CA GLY A 43 -11.65 -11.05 -0.81
C GLY A 43 -12.29 -9.75 -0.31
N GLN A 44 -13.62 -9.64 -0.42
CA GLN A 44 -14.40 -8.50 0.05
C GLN A 44 -14.26 -8.31 1.57
N GLU A 45 -14.46 -9.37 2.36
CA GLU A 45 -14.32 -9.30 3.83
C GLU A 45 -12.90 -8.88 4.24
N CYS A 46 -11.88 -9.33 3.50
CA CYS A 46 -10.50 -8.91 3.74
C CYS A 46 -10.28 -7.43 3.40
N LEU A 47 -10.85 -6.94 2.29
CA LEU A 47 -10.77 -5.54 1.89
C LEU A 47 -11.49 -4.63 2.90
N GLU A 48 -12.64 -5.07 3.41
CA GLU A 48 -13.40 -4.36 4.45
C GLU A 48 -12.61 -4.26 5.76
N ALA A 49 -11.90 -5.33 6.16
CA ALA A 49 -11.03 -5.28 7.33
C ALA A 49 -9.89 -4.24 7.17
N VAL A 50 -9.31 -4.14 5.98
CA VAL A 50 -8.31 -3.11 5.65
C VAL A 50 -8.95 -1.72 5.70
N ALA A 51 -10.11 -1.57 5.06
CA ALA A 51 -10.84 -0.31 4.99
C ALA A 51 -11.24 0.20 6.37
N GLN A 52 -11.72 -0.67 7.25
CA GLN A 52 -12.05 -0.33 8.64
C GLN A 52 -10.82 0.20 9.38
N ARG A 53 -9.64 -0.41 9.18
CA ARG A 53 -8.41 0.02 9.84
C ARG A 53 -7.89 1.36 9.31
N LEU A 54 -8.22 1.70 8.07
CA LEU A 54 -7.89 2.99 7.44
C LEU A 54 -9.00 4.03 7.58
N GLU A 55 -10.15 3.69 8.19
CA GLU A 55 -11.35 4.54 8.24
C GLU A 55 -11.89 4.94 6.84
N LEU A 56 -11.70 4.06 5.87
CA LEU A 56 -12.06 4.23 4.47
C LEU A 56 -13.50 3.75 4.23
N ARG A 57 -14.36 4.62 3.69
CA ARG A 57 -15.76 4.31 3.31
C ARG A 57 -15.91 4.12 1.80
N GLU A 58 -15.16 4.87 1.00
CA GLU A 58 -15.15 4.80 -0.47
C GLU A 58 -14.31 3.60 -0.97
N THR A 59 -14.64 2.38 -0.53
CA THR A 59 -13.84 1.16 -0.80
C THR A 59 -13.88 0.73 -2.27
N HIS A 60 -14.87 1.17 -3.05
CA HIS A 60 -15.07 0.82 -4.46
C HIS A 60 -13.95 1.27 -5.38
N TYR A 61 -13.06 2.17 -4.94
CA TYR A 61 -11.87 2.59 -5.68
C TYR A 61 -10.66 1.66 -5.48
N PHE A 62 -10.70 0.81 -4.46
CA PHE A 62 -9.55 0.06 -3.99
C PHE A 62 -9.73 -1.44 -4.18
N GLY A 63 -8.61 -2.15 -4.11
CA GLY A 63 -8.60 -3.60 -4.09
C GLY A 63 -7.35 -4.16 -3.47
N LEU A 64 -7.29 -5.48 -3.50
CA LEU A 64 -6.15 -6.27 -3.04
C LEU A 64 -5.56 -7.01 -4.22
N TRP A 65 -4.24 -7.11 -4.28
CA TRP A 65 -3.55 -7.92 -5.27
C TRP A 65 -2.42 -8.73 -4.64
N PHE A 66 -2.00 -9.80 -5.31
CA PHE A 66 -0.87 -10.64 -4.90
C PHE A 66 0.02 -10.97 -6.10
N GLN A 67 1.24 -11.41 -5.81
CA GLN A 67 2.15 -11.89 -6.84
C GLN A 67 1.81 -13.33 -7.26
N GLY A 68 1.71 -13.57 -8.57
CA GLY A 68 1.40 -14.88 -9.14
C GLY A 68 2.60 -15.85 -9.13
N LYS A 69 2.35 -17.17 -9.00
CA LYS A 69 3.41 -18.21 -8.98
C LYS A 69 4.20 -18.35 -10.29
N THR A 70 3.54 -18.31 -11.45
CA THR A 70 4.13 -18.86 -12.70
C THR A 70 3.64 -18.24 -14.00
N GLN A 71 2.59 -17.42 -14.00
CA GLN A 71 2.08 -16.79 -15.23
C GLN A 71 2.18 -15.27 -15.16
N ALA A 72 2.67 -14.67 -16.26
CA ALA A 72 2.50 -13.25 -16.49
C ALA A 72 0.99 -12.96 -16.71
N PRO A 73 0.43 -11.87 -16.16
CA PRO A 73 1.12 -10.83 -15.38
C PRO A 73 1.51 -11.29 -13.97
N ALA A 74 2.71 -10.87 -13.54
CA ALA A 74 3.24 -11.19 -12.21
C ALA A 74 2.36 -10.68 -11.06
N GLN A 75 1.47 -9.71 -11.33
CA GLN A 75 0.51 -9.15 -10.39
C GLN A 75 -0.92 -9.56 -10.77
N ARG A 76 -1.66 -10.08 -9.78
CA ARG A 76 -3.07 -10.47 -9.93
C ARG A 76 -3.95 -9.83 -8.86
N TRP A 77 -5.01 -9.17 -9.29
CA TRP A 77 -6.06 -8.67 -8.39
C TRP A 77 -6.88 -9.81 -7.79
N VAL A 78 -7.25 -9.67 -6.52
CA VAL A 78 -8.13 -10.56 -5.79
C VAL A 78 -9.54 -10.42 -6.34
N GLU A 79 -10.18 -11.56 -6.62
CA GLU A 79 -11.59 -11.61 -6.97
C GLU A 79 -12.39 -11.52 -5.66
N LEU A 80 -12.99 -10.35 -5.39
CA LEU A 80 -13.57 -10.01 -4.08
C LEU A 80 -14.70 -10.96 -3.65
N GLU A 81 -15.49 -11.46 -4.60
CA GLU A 81 -16.61 -12.39 -4.36
C GLU A 81 -16.18 -13.84 -4.08
N LYS A 82 -14.88 -14.17 -4.23
CA LYS A 82 -14.38 -15.55 -4.10
C LYS A 82 -13.60 -15.74 -2.81
N PRO A 83 -13.59 -16.97 -2.24
CA PRO A 83 -12.78 -17.27 -1.05
C PRO A 83 -11.31 -16.94 -1.27
N LEU A 84 -10.77 -16.06 -0.44
CA LEU A 84 -9.42 -15.51 -0.58
C LEU A 84 -8.35 -16.59 -0.46
N LYS A 85 -8.51 -17.50 0.51
CA LYS A 85 -7.57 -18.61 0.72
C LYS A 85 -7.39 -19.47 -0.54
N LYS A 86 -8.50 -19.81 -1.21
CA LYS A 86 -8.46 -20.63 -2.44
C LYS A 86 -7.69 -19.92 -3.56
N GLN A 87 -7.81 -18.60 -3.65
CA GLN A 87 -7.09 -17.81 -4.65
C GLN A 87 -5.58 -17.77 -4.36
N LEU A 88 -5.20 -17.51 -3.10
CA LEU A 88 -3.80 -17.50 -2.67
C LEU A 88 -3.14 -18.88 -2.83
N ASP A 89 -3.79 -19.95 -2.37
CA ASP A 89 -3.23 -21.32 -2.47
C ASP A 89 -3.03 -21.73 -3.94
N LYS A 90 -3.98 -21.37 -4.81
CA LYS A 90 -3.96 -21.74 -6.24
C LYS A 90 -3.00 -20.89 -7.07
N PHE A 91 -2.96 -19.58 -6.83
CA PHE A 91 -2.30 -18.63 -7.72
C PHE A 91 -1.19 -17.81 -7.07
N GLY A 92 -1.20 -17.61 -5.74
CA GLY A 92 -0.30 -16.70 -5.03
C GLY A 92 1.06 -17.31 -4.69
N ASN A 93 2.14 -16.60 -5.00
CA ASN A 93 3.51 -17.03 -4.71
C ASN A 93 3.80 -17.10 -3.20
N GLU A 94 3.28 -16.14 -2.46
CA GLU A 94 3.43 -16.02 -1.01
C GLU A 94 2.11 -15.52 -0.38
N PRO A 95 1.88 -15.72 0.93
CA PRO A 95 0.72 -15.19 1.64
C PRO A 95 0.90 -13.69 1.96
N LEU A 96 1.22 -12.90 0.93
CA LEU A 96 1.34 -11.45 0.98
C LEU A 96 0.39 -10.82 -0.04
N LEU A 97 -0.50 -9.99 0.48
CA LEU A 97 -1.38 -9.13 -0.29
C LEU A 97 -0.84 -7.70 -0.28
N PHE A 98 -1.23 -6.95 -1.28
CA PHE A 98 -0.93 -5.54 -1.43
C PHE A 98 -2.24 -4.79 -1.63
N PHE A 99 -2.44 -3.76 -0.81
CA PHE A 99 -3.53 -2.82 -0.99
C PHE A 99 -3.17 -1.81 -2.08
N GLY A 100 -4.13 -1.44 -2.93
CA GLY A 100 -3.90 -0.47 -3.97
C GLY A 100 -5.17 0.05 -4.64
N VAL A 101 -5.00 1.10 -5.43
CA VAL A 101 -6.07 1.72 -6.22
C VAL A 101 -6.32 0.87 -7.48
N MET A 102 -7.58 0.49 -7.71
CA MET A 102 -8.01 -0.22 -8.92
C MET A 102 -8.56 0.72 -9.98
N PHE A 103 -9.30 1.75 -9.57
CA PHE A 103 -10.02 2.63 -10.49
C PHE A 103 -9.63 4.08 -10.25
N TYR A 104 -8.92 4.69 -11.19
CA TYR A 104 -8.59 6.10 -11.11
C TYR A 104 -9.76 6.98 -11.58
N VAL A 105 -10.04 8.04 -10.81
CA VAL A 105 -11.02 9.06 -11.19
C VAL A 105 -10.34 10.17 -12.00
N PRO A 106 -11.05 10.81 -12.94
CA PRO A 106 -10.49 11.89 -13.76
C PRO A 106 -10.29 13.20 -12.98
N SER A 107 -10.92 13.35 -11.82
CA SER A 107 -10.78 14.54 -10.97
C SER A 107 -10.83 14.15 -9.49
N VAL A 108 -9.91 14.70 -8.71
CA VAL A 108 -9.81 14.52 -7.25
C VAL A 108 -11.05 15.07 -6.54
N SER A 109 -11.77 16.03 -7.15
CA SER A 109 -13.03 16.57 -6.62
C SER A 109 -14.15 15.54 -6.51
N ARG A 110 -13.99 14.35 -7.12
CA ARG A 110 -14.93 13.22 -7.02
C ARG A 110 -14.69 12.34 -5.80
N LEU A 111 -13.54 12.49 -5.13
CA LEU A 111 -13.21 11.75 -3.92
C LEU A 111 -13.71 12.58 -2.74
N GLU A 112 -14.67 12.05 -1.98
CA GLU A 112 -15.31 12.80 -0.91
C GLU A 112 -14.45 12.82 0.36
N GLN A 113 -13.87 11.66 0.72
CA GLN A 113 -13.07 11.54 1.94
C GLN A 113 -11.62 11.98 1.72
N GLU A 114 -11.10 12.69 2.72
CA GLU A 114 -9.69 13.07 2.77
C GLU A 114 -8.75 11.86 2.79
N VAL A 115 -9.12 10.83 3.55
CA VAL A 115 -8.39 9.56 3.59
C VAL A 115 -8.30 8.93 2.19
N THR A 116 -9.38 8.94 1.41
CA THR A 116 -9.38 8.42 0.04
C THR A 116 -8.39 9.19 -0.85
N ARG A 117 -8.41 10.52 -0.77
CA ARG A 117 -7.46 11.38 -1.50
C ARG A 117 -6.01 11.08 -1.10
N TYR A 118 -5.76 10.88 0.18
CA TYR A 118 -4.42 10.54 0.69
C TYR A 118 -3.94 9.17 0.18
N GLN A 119 -4.80 8.14 0.19
CA GLN A 119 -4.44 6.83 -0.36
C GLN A 119 -4.14 6.90 -1.87
N TYR A 120 -4.90 7.70 -2.63
CA TYR A 120 -4.58 7.97 -4.04
C TYR A 120 -3.21 8.64 -4.21
N TYR A 121 -2.89 9.65 -3.39
CA TYR A 121 -1.59 10.29 -3.39
C TYR A 121 -0.45 9.27 -3.16
N LEU A 122 -0.57 8.42 -2.15
CA LEU A 122 0.44 7.39 -1.85
C LEU A 122 0.64 6.42 -3.02
N GLN A 123 -0.44 5.98 -3.66
CA GLN A 123 -0.38 5.12 -4.84
C GLN A 123 0.35 5.80 -6.01
N VAL A 124 -0.03 7.03 -6.36
CA VAL A 124 0.58 7.78 -7.46
C VAL A 124 2.05 8.06 -7.19
N LYS A 125 2.38 8.50 -5.97
CA LYS A 125 3.76 8.69 -5.52
C LYS A 125 4.59 7.43 -5.73
N LYS A 126 4.09 6.28 -5.28
CA LYS A 126 4.76 5.00 -5.46
C LYS A 126 4.93 4.63 -6.93
N GLU A 127 3.93 4.84 -7.77
CA GLU A 127 4.01 4.56 -9.20
C GLU A 127 5.02 5.46 -9.94
N VAL A 128 5.13 6.73 -9.54
CA VAL A 128 6.16 7.64 -10.05
C VAL A 128 7.55 7.13 -9.63
N LEU A 129 7.74 6.78 -8.36
CA LEU A 129 9.03 6.30 -7.84
C LEU A 129 9.44 4.93 -8.43
N ASP A 130 8.48 4.05 -8.66
CA ASP A 130 8.71 2.75 -9.29
C ASP A 130 8.89 2.87 -10.82
N GLY A 131 8.75 4.08 -11.39
CA GLY A 131 8.84 4.34 -12.83
C GLY A 131 7.69 3.75 -13.65
N ARG A 132 6.58 3.35 -13.01
CA ARG A 132 5.37 2.87 -13.69
C ARG A 132 4.59 4.02 -14.33
N LEU A 133 4.56 5.17 -13.65
CA LEU A 133 3.99 6.40 -14.19
C LEU A 133 5.11 7.24 -14.82
N HIS A 134 5.09 7.36 -16.14
CA HIS A 134 6.06 8.17 -16.86
C HIS A 134 5.71 9.64 -16.68
N CYS A 135 6.65 10.43 -16.21
CA CYS A 135 6.53 11.88 -16.11
C CYS A 135 7.74 12.54 -16.76
N THR A 136 7.55 13.75 -17.29
CA THR A 136 8.70 14.56 -17.69
C THR A 136 9.48 15.00 -16.44
N VAL A 137 10.75 15.37 -16.62
CA VAL A 137 11.58 15.87 -15.52
C VAL A 137 10.91 17.05 -14.82
N GLU A 138 10.33 17.99 -15.58
CA GLU A 138 9.62 19.14 -15.02
C GLU A 138 8.40 18.73 -14.18
N GLN A 139 7.63 17.74 -14.64
CA GLN A 139 6.49 17.21 -13.89
C GLN A 139 6.94 16.49 -12.62
N GLY A 140 7.99 15.68 -12.69
CA GLY A 140 8.56 14.99 -11.53
C GLY A 140 9.03 15.97 -10.45
N ILE A 141 9.70 17.05 -10.85
CA ILE A 141 10.13 18.15 -9.98
C ILE A 141 8.91 18.79 -9.30
N ARG A 142 7.88 19.18 -10.06
CA ARG A 142 6.67 19.79 -9.48
C ARG A 142 5.97 18.86 -8.49
N LEU A 143 5.85 17.57 -8.82
CA LEU A 143 5.26 16.57 -7.93
C LEU A 143 6.07 16.38 -6.64
N ALA A 144 7.41 16.37 -6.74
CA ALA A 144 8.30 16.30 -5.59
C ALA A 144 8.13 17.50 -4.64
N GLY A 145 8.04 18.72 -5.19
CA GLY A 145 7.79 19.93 -4.40
C GLY A 145 6.45 19.88 -3.67
N LEU A 146 5.38 19.46 -4.37
CA LEU A 146 4.05 19.32 -3.77
C LEU A 146 4.00 18.23 -2.69
N ALA A 147 4.73 17.12 -2.88
CA ALA A 147 4.84 16.05 -1.90
C ALA A 147 5.52 16.55 -0.61
N VAL A 148 6.64 17.27 -0.73
CA VAL A 148 7.34 17.86 0.43
C VAL A 148 6.44 18.84 1.17
N GLN A 149 5.73 19.70 0.46
CA GLN A 149 4.77 20.64 1.06
C GLN A 149 3.64 19.91 1.80
N ALA A 150 3.12 18.80 1.24
CA ALA A 150 2.08 18.01 1.86
C ALA A 150 2.55 17.31 3.14
N ASP A 151 3.81 16.85 3.18
CA ASP A 151 4.34 16.07 4.30
C ASP A 151 4.97 16.95 5.41
N PHE A 152 5.52 18.12 5.07
CA PHE A 152 6.29 18.98 5.98
C PHE A 152 5.68 20.38 6.19
N GLY A 153 4.64 20.76 5.43
CA GLY A 153 4.02 22.08 5.52
C GLY A 153 4.86 23.18 4.89
N ASP A 154 4.53 24.44 5.23
CA ASP A 154 5.18 25.62 4.65
C ASP A 154 6.67 25.65 4.93
N PHE A 155 7.45 25.95 3.89
CA PHE A 155 8.87 26.16 4.03
C PHE A 155 9.15 27.34 4.95
N THR A 156 9.96 27.11 6.00
CA THR A 156 10.55 28.19 6.79
C THR A 156 12.06 28.18 6.59
N GLN A 157 12.64 29.36 6.34
CA GLN A 157 14.07 29.55 6.09
C GLN A 157 15.00 29.04 7.22
N PHE A 158 14.43 28.63 8.36
CA PHE A 158 15.13 28.17 9.55
C PHE A 158 15.16 26.63 9.68
N MET A 159 14.47 25.89 8.79
CA MET A 159 14.47 24.43 8.79
C MET A 159 15.73 23.87 8.12
N SER A 160 16.45 22.96 8.80
CA SER A 160 17.57 22.24 8.20
C SER A 160 17.09 21.36 7.05
N GLN A 161 17.76 21.38 5.90
CA GLN A 161 17.38 20.59 4.72
C GLN A 161 17.74 19.10 4.82
N ASP A 162 18.27 18.64 5.95
CA ASP A 162 18.72 17.26 6.14
C ASP A 162 17.59 16.22 5.96
N PHE A 163 16.32 16.59 6.20
CA PHE A 163 15.17 15.70 5.97
C PHE A 163 15.02 15.26 4.51
N LEU A 164 15.49 16.06 3.54
CA LEU A 164 15.43 15.70 2.12
C LEU A 164 16.38 14.57 1.75
N ARG A 165 17.45 14.34 2.53
CA ARG A 165 18.42 13.28 2.24
C ARG A 165 17.85 11.89 2.49
N GLU A 166 16.90 11.78 3.41
CA GLU A 166 16.20 10.53 3.72
C GLU A 166 14.96 10.32 2.84
N TYR A 167 14.54 11.34 2.09
CA TYR A 167 13.33 11.32 1.29
C TYR A 167 13.59 10.95 -0.17
N VAL A 168 13.13 9.77 -0.58
CA VAL A 168 13.23 9.33 -1.98
C VAL A 168 12.18 10.08 -2.82
N LEU A 169 12.62 11.09 -3.56
CA LEU A 169 11.77 11.97 -4.37
C LEU A 169 11.67 11.56 -5.84
N PHE A 170 12.60 10.76 -6.36
CA PHE A 170 12.72 10.50 -7.79
C PHE A 170 12.79 8.99 -8.13
N PRO A 171 12.31 8.60 -9.33
CA PRO A 171 12.34 7.22 -9.77
C PRO A 171 13.75 6.64 -9.90
N TYR A 172 13.87 5.36 -9.55
CA TYR A 172 15.13 4.60 -9.62
C TYR A 172 15.71 4.50 -11.05
N THR A 173 14.86 4.65 -12.07
CA THR A 173 15.24 4.55 -13.49
C THR A 173 15.72 5.87 -14.10
N GLN A 174 15.54 7.01 -13.43
CA GLN A 174 15.99 8.32 -13.90
C GLN A 174 17.31 8.69 -13.21
N THR A 175 18.40 8.03 -13.62
CA THR A 175 19.74 8.06 -12.97
C THR A 175 20.43 9.42 -12.90
N ILE A 176 19.80 10.55 -13.24
CA ILE A 176 20.44 11.87 -13.15
C ILE A 176 19.40 12.92 -12.76
N ILE A 177 19.07 12.99 -11.46
CA ILE A 177 18.58 14.25 -10.88
C ILE A 177 19.59 14.66 -9.84
N ASN A 178 20.62 15.30 -10.40
CA ASN A 178 21.73 15.94 -9.72
C ASN A 178 21.18 17.00 -8.75
N ILE A 179 21.81 17.13 -7.58
CA ILE A 179 21.45 18.04 -6.47
C ILE A 179 21.19 19.50 -6.94
N TYR A 180 21.73 19.90 -8.09
CA TYR A 180 21.50 21.18 -8.76
C TYR A 180 20.04 21.45 -9.17
N ILE A 181 19.25 20.42 -9.47
CA ILE A 181 17.83 20.58 -9.84
C ILE A 181 16.98 20.81 -8.59
N LEU A 182 17.31 20.18 -7.46
CA LEU A 182 16.71 20.48 -6.15
C LEU A 182 16.94 21.96 -5.78
N CYS A 183 18.14 22.49 -5.97
CA CYS A 183 18.45 23.90 -5.71
C CYS A 183 17.63 24.88 -6.58
N ASN A 184 17.43 24.61 -7.87
CA ASN A 184 16.58 25.44 -8.74
C ASN A 184 15.07 25.30 -8.44
N MET A 185 14.65 24.13 -7.96
CA MET A 185 13.27 23.88 -7.53
C MET A 185 12.88 24.70 -6.28
N TYR A 186 13.85 24.93 -5.38
CA TYR A 186 13.67 25.81 -4.21
C TYR A 186 13.43 27.27 -4.59
N GLU A 187 14.11 27.80 -5.61
CA GLU A 187 13.91 29.19 -6.06
C GLU A 187 12.56 29.41 -6.77
N CYS A 188 12.10 28.42 -7.56
CA CYS A 188 10.81 28.51 -8.24
C CYS A 188 9.61 28.40 -7.30
N LEU A 189 9.70 27.60 -6.22
CA LEU A 189 8.62 27.49 -5.22
C LEU A 189 8.51 28.76 -4.36
N MET A 190 9.62 29.45 -4.09
CA MET A 190 9.64 30.75 -3.41
C MET A 190 8.95 31.88 -4.21
N LEU A 191 8.90 31.78 -5.53
CA LEU A 191 8.27 32.80 -6.39
C LEU A 191 6.75 32.61 -6.57
N ILE A 192 6.22 31.41 -6.35
CA ILE A 192 4.80 31.10 -6.61
C ILE A 192 3.92 31.28 -5.35
N TRP A 193 4.51 31.27 -4.15
CA TRP A 193 3.79 31.39 -2.88
C TRP A 193 4.17 32.63 -2.05
N CYS A 194 4.79 33.64 -2.67
CA CYS A 194 5.05 34.95 -2.04
C CYS A 194 4.45 36.11 -2.86
N SER A 195 3.24 35.94 -3.40
CA SER A 195 2.39 37.04 -3.91
C SER A 195 0.93 36.76 -3.64
#